data_AF-N1QKM7-F1
#
_entry.id   AF-N1QKM7-F1
#
_cell.length_a   1.000
_cell.length_b   1.000
_cell.length_c   1.000
_cell.angle_alpha   90.00
_cell.angle_beta   90.00
_cell.angle_gamma   90.00
#
_symmetry.space_group_name_H-M   'P 1'
#
loop_
_entity.id
_entity.type
_entity.pdbx_description
1 polymer ?
#
loop_
_entity_poly.entity_id
_entity_poly.type
_entity_poly.pdbx_seq_one_letter_code
_entity_poly.pdbx_strand_id
1 'polypeptide(L)'
;TSDLTYERLEFLGDAYIELFASRLIYESYSHLPAGRMSQVRELLVKNETLAELSRRYGFDQNIAVGAEIGELLRDSRGRGNKGYNKIVGDVFEAYVAAVVLSDFEGRGFEKAEGWCRDLWEAKLE
;
A
#
# COMPACT_ATOMS: atom_id res chain seq x y z
N THR A 1 15.23 21.83 10.22
CA THR A 1 15.36 20.73 9.25
C THR A 1 13.96 20.17 9.13
N SER A 2 13.29 20.21 7.97
CA SER A 2 12.01 19.49 7.88
C SER A 2 12.33 18.02 8.13
N ASP A 3 11.73 17.42 9.15
CA ASP A 3 11.91 16.00 9.41
C ASP A 3 11.55 15.26 8.12
N LEU A 4 12.52 14.55 7.54
CA LEU A 4 12.38 13.89 6.25
C LEU A 4 11.55 12.61 6.48
N THR A 5 10.23 12.76 6.54
CA THR A 5 9.27 11.66 6.76
C THR A 5 8.65 11.19 5.45
N TYR A 6 8.10 9.98 5.45
CA TYR A 6 7.38 9.42 4.29
C TYR A 6 5.93 9.92 4.19
N GLU A 7 5.42 10.68 5.17
CA GLU A 7 4.00 11.05 5.30
C GLU A 7 3.43 11.81 4.08
N ARG A 8 4.27 12.63 3.42
CA ARG A 8 3.85 13.32 2.19
C ARG A 8 3.68 12.37 1.00
N LEU A 9 4.50 11.32 0.96
CA LEU A 9 4.40 10.28 -0.05
C LEU A 9 3.25 9.34 0.27
N GLU A 10 3.05 8.95 1.53
CA GLU A 10 1.89 8.19 2.01
C GLU A 10 0.59 8.86 1.57
N PHE A 11 0.41 10.15 1.88
CA PHE A 11 -0.76 10.92 1.49
C PHE A 11 -1.05 10.88 -0.03
N LEU A 12 0.00 10.97 -0.86
CA LEU A 12 -0.16 10.90 -2.31
C LEU A 12 -0.42 9.45 -2.78
N GLY A 13 0.24 8.49 -2.13
CA GLY A 13 0.17 7.07 -2.40
C GLY A 13 -1.20 6.47 -2.16
N ASP A 14 -1.85 6.86 -1.05
CA ASP A 14 -3.24 6.49 -0.74
C ASP A 14 -4.18 6.82 -1.90
N ALA A 15 -4.11 8.05 -2.42
CA ALA A 15 -4.91 8.48 -3.56
C ALA A 15 -4.63 7.66 -4.84
N TYR A 16 -3.36 7.31 -5.10
CA TYR A 16 -3.02 6.44 -6.23
C TYR A 16 -3.56 5.03 -6.05
N ILE A 17 -3.39 4.44 -4.87
CA ILE A 17 -3.87 3.08 -4.57
C ILE A 17 -5.39 3.00 -4.71
N GLU A 18 -6.13 3.96 -4.15
CA GLU A 18 -7.59 4.06 -4.28
C GLU A 18 -8.03 4.13 -5.74
N LEU A 19 -7.32 4.91 -6.57
CA LEU A 19 -7.60 5.03 -7.99
C LEU A 19 -7.30 3.74 -8.75
N PHE A 20 -6.12 3.15 -8.55
CA PHE A 20 -5.70 1.93 -9.23
C PHE A 20 -6.64 0.75 -8.91
N ALA A 21 -6.97 0.57 -7.63
CA ALA A 21 -7.90 -0.47 -7.20
C ALA A 21 -9.30 -0.23 -7.78
N SER A 22 -9.79 1.01 -7.77
CA SER A 22 -11.09 1.36 -8.37
C SER A 22 -11.12 1.06 -9.87
N ARG A 23 -10.05 1.37 -10.61
CA ARG A 23 -9.95 1.10 -12.05
C ARG A 23 -9.95 -0.40 -12.35
N LEU A 24 -9.14 -1.17 -11.62
CA LEU A 24 -9.12 -2.63 -11.72
C LEU A 24 -10.53 -3.22 -11.49
N ILE A 25 -11.20 -2.80 -10.42
CA ILE A 25 -12.51 -3.35 -10.06
C ILE A 25 -13.57 -2.97 -11.09
N TYR A 26 -13.55 -1.72 -11.56
CA TYR A 26 -14.50 -1.24 -12.55
C TYR A 26 -14.39 -2.01 -13.88
N GLU A 27 -13.17 -2.33 -14.30
CA GLU A 27 -12.91 -3.06 -15.55
C GLU A 27 -13.19 -4.56 -15.40
N SER A 28 -12.68 -5.20 -14.35
CA SER A 28 -12.74 -6.65 -14.18
C SER A 28 -14.06 -7.15 -13.58
N TYR A 29 -14.76 -6.33 -12.81
CA TYR A 29 -15.99 -6.70 -12.09
C TYR A 29 -17.17 -5.77 -12.42
N SER A 30 -17.25 -5.32 -13.68
CA SER A 30 -18.29 -4.39 -14.18
C SER A 30 -19.75 -4.85 -13.95
N HIS A 31 -19.97 -6.13 -13.70
CA HIS A 31 -21.28 -6.72 -13.38
C HIS A 31 -21.71 -6.51 -11.92
N LEU A 32 -20.79 -6.12 -11.02
CA LEU A 32 -21.09 -5.90 -9.61
C LEU A 32 -21.81 -4.55 -9.39
N PRO A 33 -22.76 -4.47 -8.46
CA PRO A 33 -23.28 -3.19 -8.01
C PRO A 33 -22.19 -2.32 -7.37
N ALA A 34 -22.29 -1.00 -7.48
CA ALA A 34 -21.30 -0.05 -6.95
C ALA A 34 -20.95 -0.30 -5.46
N GLY A 35 -21.94 -0.63 -4.62
CA GLY A 35 -21.68 -0.95 -3.21
C GLY A 35 -20.80 -2.19 -3.01
N ARG A 36 -20.92 -3.20 -3.88
CA ARG A 36 -20.05 -4.40 -3.86
C ARG A 36 -18.66 -4.07 -4.39
N MET A 37 -18.55 -3.22 -5.42
CA MET A 37 -17.25 -2.73 -5.90
C MET A 37 -16.47 -2.02 -4.79
N SER A 38 -17.14 -1.14 -4.01
CA SER A 38 -16.51 -0.47 -2.86
C SER A 38 -16.04 -1.44 -1.79
N GLN A 39 -16.81 -2.50 -1.50
CA GLN A 39 -16.40 -3.54 -0.55
C GLN A 39 -15.17 -4.31 -1.02
N VAL A 40 -15.09 -4.65 -2.31
CA VAL A 40 -13.90 -5.30 -2.88
C VAL A 40 -12.71 -4.35 -2.79
N ARG A 41 -12.89 -3.07 -3.12
CA ARG A 41 -11.83 -2.06 -3.04
C ARG A 41 -11.26 -1.96 -1.62
N GLU A 42 -12.12 -1.85 -0.61
CA GLU A 42 -11.72 -1.80 0.80
C GLU A 42 -10.87 -3.02 1.19
N LEU A 43 -11.19 -4.22 0.69
CA LEU A 43 -10.39 -5.42 0.94
C LEU A 43 -8.99 -5.37 0.31
N LEU A 44 -8.85 -4.70 -0.84
CA LEU A 44 -7.57 -4.56 -1.54
C LEU A 44 -6.67 -3.49 -0.92
N VAL A 45 -7.26 -2.39 -0.45
CA VAL A 45 -6.51 -1.19 0.00
C VAL A 45 -6.38 -1.07 1.52
N LYS A 46 -7.07 -1.91 2.31
CA LYS A 46 -6.91 -1.88 3.77
C LYS A 46 -5.47 -2.16 4.22
N ASN A 47 -5.09 -1.54 5.33
CA ASN A 47 -3.77 -1.65 5.94
C ASN A 47 -3.28 -3.08 6.15
N GLU A 48 -4.15 -4.03 6.52
CA GLU A 48 -3.72 -5.42 6.67
C GLU A 48 -3.24 -6.04 5.35
N THR A 49 -3.92 -5.73 4.24
CA THR A 49 -3.55 -6.20 2.91
C THR A 49 -2.27 -5.52 2.44
N LEU A 50 -2.18 -4.20 2.56
CA LEU A 50 -0.98 -3.46 2.15
C LEU A 50 0.24 -3.86 3.00
N ALA A 51 0.07 -4.07 4.30
CA ALA A 51 1.14 -4.52 5.16
C ALA A 51 1.62 -5.95 4.83
N GLU A 52 0.71 -6.82 4.40
CA GLU A 52 1.07 -8.15 3.89
C GLU A 52 1.93 -8.04 2.63
N LEU A 53 1.55 -7.18 1.67
CA LEU A 53 2.32 -6.93 0.46
C LEU A 53 3.69 -6.34 0.79
N SER A 54 3.76 -5.31 1.64
CA SER A 54 5.02 -4.73 2.13
C SER A 54 5.96 -5.78 2.73
N ARG A 55 5.45 -6.70 3.55
CA ARG A 55 6.26 -7.78 4.13
C ARG A 55 6.76 -8.76 3.07
N ARG A 56 5.98 -9.05 2.03
CA ARG A 56 6.44 -9.89 0.90
C ARG A 56 7.63 -9.26 0.17
N TYR A 57 7.70 -7.93 0.13
CA TYR A 57 8.84 -7.18 -0.42
C TYR A 57 9.95 -6.87 0.62
N GLY A 58 9.77 -7.26 1.89
CA GLY A 58 10.74 -7.00 2.95
C GLY A 58 10.85 -5.52 3.35
N PHE A 59 9.83 -4.70 3.08
CA PHE A 59 9.82 -3.28 3.44
C PHE A 59 9.87 -3.08 4.96
N ASP A 60 9.20 -3.97 5.70
CA ASP A 60 9.14 -4.00 7.16
C ASP A 60 10.52 -4.05 7.83
N GLN A 61 11.51 -4.62 7.15
CA GLN A 61 12.90 -4.75 7.61
C GLN A 61 13.72 -3.46 7.43
N ASN A 62 13.24 -2.53 6.60
CA ASN A 62 13.95 -1.30 6.21
C ASN A 62 13.29 -0.03 6.77
N ILE A 63 12.28 -0.16 7.64
CA ILE A 63 11.64 0.99 8.28
C ILE A 63 12.53 1.51 9.40
N ALA A 64 13.00 2.74 9.25
CA ALA A 64 13.67 3.46 10.33
C ALA A 64 12.64 3.88 11.38
N VAL A 65 12.59 3.16 12.50
CA VAL A 65 11.70 3.47 13.62
C VAL A 65 12.49 4.01 14.80
N GLY A 66 11.92 4.99 15.52
CA GLY A 66 12.47 5.42 16.81
C GLY A 66 12.55 4.27 17.81
N ALA A 67 13.47 4.34 18.77
CA ALA A 67 13.79 3.26 19.70
C ALA A 67 12.54 2.64 20.38
N GLU A 68 11.56 3.47 20.74
CA GLU A 68 10.31 3.07 21.39
C GLU A 68 9.39 2.24 20.47
N ILE A 69 9.27 2.63 19.20
CA ILE A 69 8.56 1.82 18.19
C ILE A 69 9.36 0.53 17.94
N GLY A 70 10.69 0.60 17.89
CA GLY A 70 11.58 -0.55 17.73
C GLY A 70 11.40 -1.63 18.81
N GLU A 71 11.11 -1.25 20.05
CA GLU A 71 10.77 -2.18 21.14
C GLU A 71 9.39 -2.83 20.93
N LEU A 72 8.38 -2.04 20.54
CA LEU A 72 7.06 -2.57 20.15
C LEU A 72 7.15 -3.58 18.98
N LEU A 73 8.08 -3.38 18.04
CA LEU A 73 8.31 -4.31 16.92
C LEU A 73 8.88 -5.66 17.37
N ARG A 74 9.71 -5.69 18.42
CA ARG A 74 10.34 -6.92 18.92
C ARG A 74 9.34 -7.84 19.62
N ASP A 75 8.39 -7.26 20.36
CA ASP A 75 7.34 -8.01 21.05
C ASP A 75 6.25 -8.54 20.10
N SER A 76 6.12 -7.97 18.91
CA SER A 76 5.02 -8.23 17.97
C SER A 76 5.30 -9.32 16.93
N ARG A 77 6.50 -9.92 16.91
CA ARG A 77 6.96 -10.85 15.84
C ARG A 77 6.10 -12.11 15.63
N GLY A 78 5.09 -12.35 16.46
CA GLY A 78 4.21 -13.51 16.38
C GLY A 78 2.76 -13.24 15.95
N ARG A 79 2.16 -12.09 16.28
CA ARG A 79 0.70 -11.85 16.08
C ARG A 79 0.35 -10.36 16.23
N GLY A 80 -0.02 -9.72 15.12
CA GLY A 80 -1.09 -8.71 15.07
C GLY A 80 -0.99 -7.47 15.95
N ASN A 81 0.06 -6.66 15.81
CA ASN A 81 -0.01 -5.27 16.26
C ASN A 81 -0.66 -4.40 15.17
N LYS A 82 -1.91 -3.97 15.38
CA LYS A 82 -2.65 -3.09 14.45
C LYS A 82 -1.89 -1.81 14.14
N GLY A 83 -1.20 -1.23 15.13
CA GLY A 83 -0.40 -0.02 14.95
C GLY A 83 0.79 -0.24 14.02
N TYR A 84 1.47 -1.39 14.13
CA TYR A 84 2.57 -1.70 13.22
C TYR A 84 2.08 -2.04 11.81
N ASN A 85 0.99 -2.79 11.68
CA ASN A 85 0.39 -3.04 10.37
C ASN A 85 0.00 -1.74 9.68
N LYS A 86 -0.50 -0.75 10.43
CA LYS A 86 -0.72 0.59 9.88
C LYS A 86 0.57 1.16 9.29
N ILE A 87 1.63 1.30 10.10
CA ILE A 87 2.93 1.83 9.65
C ILE A 87 3.46 1.11 8.39
N VAL A 88 3.40 -0.22 8.37
CA VAL A 88 3.90 -1.03 7.25
C VAL A 88 3.01 -0.88 6.00
N GLY A 89 1.70 -0.63 6.19
CA GLY A 89 0.76 -0.26 5.12
C GLY A 89 1.05 1.14 4.57
N ASP A 90 1.19 2.13 5.44
CA ASP A 90 1.54 3.51 5.10
C ASP A 90 2.86 3.57 4.28
N VAL A 91 3.84 2.71 4.60
CA VAL A 91 5.07 2.57 3.82
C VAL A 91 4.84 2.02 2.41
N PHE A 92 3.86 1.13 2.24
CA PHE A 92 3.48 0.64 0.91
C PHE A 92 2.93 1.79 0.04
N GLU A 93 2.03 2.58 0.60
CA GLU A 93 1.45 3.77 -0.06
C GLU A 93 2.55 4.75 -0.45
N ALA A 94 3.42 5.09 0.49
CA ALA A 94 4.54 5.97 0.23
C ALA A 94 5.46 5.44 -0.88
N TYR A 95 5.66 4.12 -0.93
CA TYR A 95 6.47 3.50 -1.97
C TYR A 95 5.78 3.56 -3.34
N VAL A 96 4.47 3.35 -3.43
CA VAL A 96 3.70 3.53 -4.67
C VAL A 96 3.87 4.96 -5.20
N ALA A 97 3.71 5.97 -4.35
CA ALA A 97 3.95 7.36 -4.74
C ALA A 97 5.39 7.58 -5.22
N ALA A 98 6.38 7.00 -4.53
CA ALA A 98 7.78 7.10 -4.93
C ALA A 98 8.03 6.48 -6.31
N VAL A 99 7.45 5.31 -6.62
CA VAL A 99 7.55 4.68 -7.94
C VAL A 99 6.98 5.60 -9.01
N VAL A 100 5.78 6.16 -8.79
CA VAL A 100 5.15 7.09 -9.75
C VAL A 100 6.03 8.32 -10.00
N LEU A 101 6.60 8.90 -8.95
CA LEU A 101 7.40 10.13 -9.05
C LEU A 101 8.83 9.90 -9.53
N SER A 102 9.38 8.69 -9.39
CA SER A 102 10.77 8.37 -9.74
C SER A 102 11.03 8.25 -11.23
N ASP A 103 9.97 8.13 -12.05
CA ASP A 103 10.10 7.97 -13.49
C ASP A 103 10.15 9.32 -14.23
N PHE A 104 11.36 9.76 -14.57
CA PHE A 104 11.61 10.98 -15.33
C PHE A 104 11.14 10.93 -16.79
N GLU A 105 10.81 9.74 -17.31
CA GLU A 105 10.26 9.56 -18.66
C GLU A 105 8.73 9.61 -18.66
N GLY A 106 8.11 9.88 -17.50
CA GLY A 106 6.68 10.12 -17.36
C GLY A 106 5.80 8.87 -17.37
N ARG A 107 6.38 7.66 -17.30
CA ARG A 107 5.65 6.38 -17.31
C ARG A 107 5.46 5.76 -15.92
N GLY A 108 5.71 6.55 -14.87
CA GLY A 108 5.66 6.07 -13.49
C GLY A 108 4.25 5.66 -13.06
N PHE A 109 3.23 6.36 -13.56
CA PHE A 109 1.83 6.05 -13.29
C PHE A 109 1.45 4.67 -13.82
N GLU A 110 1.71 4.40 -15.10
CA GLU A 110 1.35 3.14 -15.75
C GLU A 110 2.14 1.96 -15.17
N LYS A 111 3.42 2.16 -14.83
CA LYS A 111 4.23 1.15 -14.15
C LYS A 111 3.66 0.79 -12.78
N ALA A 112 3.31 1.79 -11.98
CA ALA A 112 2.73 1.57 -10.66
C ALA A 112 1.33 0.95 -10.74
N GLU A 113 0.49 1.41 -11.68
CA GLU A 113 -0.83 0.83 -11.90
C GLU A 113 -0.73 -0.65 -12.30
N GLY A 114 0.11 -0.98 -13.28
CA GLY A 114 0.33 -2.35 -13.73
C GLY A 114 0.85 -3.25 -12.61
N TRP A 115 1.85 -2.78 -11.86
CA TRP A 115 2.39 -3.50 -10.72
C TRP A 115 1.34 -3.77 -9.63
N CYS A 116 0.55 -2.76 -9.24
CA CYS A 116 -0.50 -2.92 -8.23
C CYS A 116 -1.61 -3.87 -8.71
N ARG A 117 -1.97 -3.82 -10.00
CA ARG A 117 -2.94 -4.74 -10.61
C ARG A 117 -2.49 -6.19 -10.49
N ASP A 118 -1.26 -6.49 -10.91
CA ASP A 118 -0.70 -7.85 -10.84
C ASP A 118 -0.73 -8.41 -9.40
N LEU A 119 -0.49 -7.55 -8.40
CA LEU A 119 -0.54 -7.94 -6.99
C LEU A 119 -1.95 -8.25 -6.48
N TRP A 120 -2.94 -7.48 -6.91
CA TRP A 120 -4.32 -7.67 -6.47
C TRP A 120 -5.05 -8.78 -7.23
N GLU A 121 -4.78 -8.95 -8.52
CA GLU A 121 -5.34 -10.05 -9.31
C GLU A 121 -4.93 -11.40 -8.71
N ALA A 122 -3.66 -11.56 -8.32
CA ALA A 122 -3.18 -12.75 -7.61
C ALA A 122 -3.86 -13.01 -6.24
N LYS A 123 -4.59 -12.04 -5.69
CA LYS A 123 -5.36 -12.17 -4.43
C LYS A 123 -6.86 -12.42 -4.69
N LEU A 124 -7.34 -12.10 -5.88
CA LEU A 124 -8.74 -12.23 -6.28
C LEU A 124 -9.04 -13.55 -7.00
N GLU A 125 -8.00 -14.24 -7.50
CA GLU A 125 -8.02 -15.66 -7.89
C GLU A 125 -8.10 -16.60 -6.68
#